data_AF-A0A970HBY4-F1
#
_entry.id   AF-A0A970HBY4-F1
#
_cell.length_a   1.000
_cell.length_b   1.000
_cell.length_c   1.000
_cell.angle_alpha   90.00
_cell.angle_beta   90.00
_cell.angle_gamma   90.00
#
_symmetry.space_group_name_H-M   'P 1'
#
loop_
_entity.id
_entity.type
_entity.pdbx_description
1 polymer ?
#
loop_
_entity_poly.entity_id
_entity_poly.type
_entity_poly.pdbx_seq_one_letter_code
_entity_poly.pdbx_strand_id
1 'polypeptide(L)' 'MEALWFALAAVMVAIYVVMDGFDFGAGLLHPGVAKTDSERRQVLAAIGPFW' A
#
# COMPACT_ATOMS: atom_id res chain seq x y z
N MET A 1 29.96 10.93 2.58
CA MET A 1 29.02 10.10 3.36
C MET A 1 27.57 10.54 3.20
N GLU A 2 27.28 11.84 2.99
CA GLU A 2 25.92 12.36 2.81
C GLU A 2 25.12 11.68 1.70
N ALA A 3 25.74 11.44 0.54
CA ALA A 3 25.08 10.76 -0.59
C ALA A 3 24.60 9.33 -0.26
N LEU A 4 25.35 8.60 0.59
CA LEU A 4 24.95 7.26 1.03
C LEU A 4 23.69 7.34 1.91
N TRP A 5 23.67 8.27 2.86
CA TRP A 5 22.51 8.48 3.74
C TRP A 5 21.29 8.95 2.97
N PHE A 6 21.47 9.84 2.00
CA PHE A 6 20.40 10.25 1.11
C PHE A 6 19.85 9.07 0.29
N ALA A 7 20.72 8.23 -0.28
CA ALA A 7 20.30 7.06 -1.04
C ALA A 7 19.51 6.07 -0.18
N LEU A 8 19.95 5.81 1.06
CA LEU A 8 19.24 4.96 2.00
C LEU A 8 17.84 5.53 2.33
N ALA A 9 17.76 6.82 2.64
CA ALA A 9 16.49 7.49 2.91
C ALA A 9 15.55 7.44 1.69
N ALA A 10 16.06 7.71 0.49
CA ALA A 10 15.30 7.65 -0.75
C ALA A 10 14.76 6.24 -1.02
N VAL A 11 15.57 5.19 -0.79
CA VAL A 11 15.14 3.79 -0.93
C VAL A 11 14.08 3.44 0.10
N MET A 12 14.25 3.84 1.36
CA MET A 12 13.26 3.61 2.41
C MET A 12 11.92 4.26 2.06
N VAL A 13 11.93 5.51 1.62
CA VAL A 13 10.72 6.23 1.19
C VAL A 13 10.11 5.59 -0.05
N ALA A 14 10.91 5.15 -1.02
CA ALA A 14 10.40 4.48 -2.21
C ALA A 14 9.70 3.16 -1.86
N ILE A 15 10.30 2.33 -1.00
CA ILE A 15 9.70 1.08 -0.52
C ILE A 15 8.40 1.38 0.23
N TYR A 16 8.42 2.37 1.13
CA TYR A 16 7.24 2.83 1.86
C TYR A 16 6.11 3.23 0.91
N VAL A 17 6.39 4.08 -0.06
CA VAL A 17 5.40 4.55 -1.04
C VAL A 17 4.82 3.41 -1.86
N VAL A 18 5.62 2.40 -2.22
CA VAL A 18 5.12 1.24 -2.98
C VAL A 18 4.26 0.34 -2.11
N MET A 19 4.69 0.04 -0.88
CA MET A 19 4.01 -0.89 0.02
C MET A 19 2.75 -0.28 0.61
N ASP A 20 2.84 0.86 1.30
CA ASP A 20 1.66 1.56 1.86
C ASP A 20 0.76 2.15 0.77
N GLY A 21 1.34 2.56 -0.37
CA GLY A 21 0.55 3.10 -1.49
C GLY A 21 -0.43 2.09 -2.07
N PHE A 22 -0.10 0.79 -2.02
CA PHE A 22 -1.02 -0.28 -2.39
C PHE A 22 -2.21 -0.35 -1.43
N ASP A 23 -1.98 -0.31 -0.12
CA ASP A 23 -3.03 -0.40 0.89
C ASP A 23 -3.96 0.82 0.85
N PHE A 24 -3.38 2.02 0.77
CA PHE A 24 -4.16 3.26 0.63
C PHE A 24 -4.92 3.31 -0.70
N GLY A 25 -4.31 2.85 -1.79
CA GLY A 25 -4.98 2.74 -3.08
C GLY A 25 -6.17 1.78 -3.06
N ALA A 26 -5.99 0.60 -2.47
CA ALA A 26 -7.06 -0.37 -2.25
C ALA A 26 -8.18 0.20 -1.39
N GLY A 27 -7.85 0.91 -0.31
CA GLY A 27 -8.81 1.62 0.55
C GLY A 27 -9.57 2.73 -0.16
N LEU A 28 -8.90 3.53 -0.99
CA LEU A 28 -9.52 4.60 -1.77
C LEU A 28 -10.51 4.06 -2.81
N LEU A 29 -10.14 2.98 -3.49
CA LEU A 29 -10.99 2.33 -4.48
C LEU A 29 -12.09 1.46 -3.85
N HIS A 30 -11.93 1.03 -2.60
CA HIS A 30 -12.82 0.09 -1.90
C HIS A 30 -14.32 0.41 -2.05
N PRO A 31 -14.81 1.65 -1.85
CA PRO A 31 -16.23 1.97 -2.03
C PRO A 31 -16.69 1.87 -3.51
N GLY A 32 -15.76 2.06 -4.44
CA GLY A 32 -15.98 2.03 -5.88
C GLY A 32 -16.00 0.62 -6.46
N VAL A 33 -15.11 -0.26 -6.01
CA VAL A 33 -14.89 -1.59 -6.62
C VAL A 33 -15.55 -2.74 -5.86
N ALA A 34 -15.76 -2.62 -4.54
CA ALA A 34 -16.36 -3.67 -3.73
C ALA A 34 -17.81 -3.34 -3.39
N LYS A 35 -18.77 -3.89 -4.15
CA LYS A 35 -20.20 -3.61 -4.00
C LYS A 35 -20.90 -4.62 -3.09
N THR A 36 -20.39 -5.85 -3.04
CA THR A 36 -20.91 -6.94 -2.21
C THR A 36 -19.99 -7.23 -1.03
N ASP A 37 -20.53 -7.86 0.02
CA ASP A 37 -19.74 -8.28 1.18
C ASP A 37 -18.61 -9.24 0.81
N SER A 38 -18.80 -10.09 -0.21
CA SER A 38 -17.76 -11.00 -0.70
C SER A 38 -16.61 -10.24 -1.34
N GLU A 39 -16.90 -9.25 -2.19
CA GLU A 39 -15.87 -8.41 -2.82
C GLU A 39 -15.12 -7.58 -1.78
N ARG A 40 -15.83 -7.06 -0.78
CA ARG A 40 -15.21 -6.30 0.33
C ARG A 40 -14.20 -7.17 1.07
N ARG A 41 -14.56 -8.41 1.39
CA ARG A 41 -13.66 -9.37 2.04
C ARG A 41 -12.47 -9.74 1.17
N GLN A 42 -12.62 -9.85 -0.15
CA GLN A 42 -11.51 -10.09 -1.06
C GLN A 42 -10.52 -8.93 -1.06
N VAL A 43 -11.00 -7.68 -1.13
CA VAL A 43 -10.13 -6.50 -1.05
C VAL A 43 -9.37 -6.45 0.29
N LEU A 44 -10.05 -6.73 1.40
CA LEU A 44 -9.42 -6.79 2.72
C LEU A 44 -8.40 -7.92 2.85
N ALA A 45 -8.68 -9.10 2.28
CA ALA A 45 -7.76 -10.23 2.29
C ALA A 45 -6.50 -9.98 1.42
N ALA A 46 -6.60 -9.12 0.41
CA ALA A 46 -5.47 -8.75 -0.44
C ALA A 46 -4.47 -7.81 0.25
N ILE A 47 -4.95 -6.91 1.13
CA ILE A 47 -4.11 -5.96 1.89
C ILE A 47 -3.65 -6.51 3.25
N GLY A 48 -4.47 -7.35 3.89
CA GLY A 48 -4.26 -7.78 5.28
C GLY A 48 -2.94 -8.50 5.64
N PRO A 49 -2.24 -9.19 4.71
CA PRO A 49 -0.92 -9.78 5.02
C PRO A 49 0.24 -8.77 5.08
N PHE A 50 0.03 -7.55 4.56
CA PHE A 50 1.09 -6.56 4.35
C PHE A 50 0.90 -5.29 5.19
N TRP A 51 -0.36 -4.96 5.52
CA TRP A 51 -0.75 -3.94 6.50
C TRP A 51 -0.76 -4.50 7.93
#